data_AF-A0A7J9J987-F1
#
_entry.id   AF-A0A7J9J987-F1
#
_cell.length_a   1.000
_cell.length_b   1.000
_cell.length_c   1.000
_cell.angle_alpha   90.00
_cell.angle_beta   90.00
_cell.angle_gamma   90.00
#
_symmetry.space_group_name_H-M   'P 1'
#
loop_
_entity.id
_entity.type
_entity.pdbx_description
1 polymer ?
#
loop_
_entity_poly.entity_id
_entity_poly.type
_entity_poly.pdbx_seq_one_letter_code
_entity_poly.pdbx_strand_id
1 'polypeptide(L)'
;HHHLFIAKNVPSSSLFSSSTRITKQIRTAFKIKCSSASFSNTLPSALLFDCDGVLVDTEKDGHRVSFNDTFNEKELGVTWDVDLYGELLKIGGGKERMTAYFNKTGWPDKAPKSEEERKAFIASLHKRKTELFMALIENRLLPLRPGVA
;
A
#
# COMPACT_ATOMS: atom_id res chain seq x y z
N HIS A 1 30.41 4.40 -17.39
CA HIS A 1 29.04 3.93 -17.09
C HIS A 1 28.76 4.17 -15.61
N HIS A 2 28.37 5.39 -15.25
CA HIS A 2 27.97 5.77 -13.90
C HIS A 2 26.59 6.40 -14.02
N HIS A 3 25.55 5.72 -13.52
CA HIS A 3 24.22 6.32 -13.43
C HIS A 3 23.87 6.52 -11.96
N LEU A 4 24.04 7.78 -11.57
CA LEU A 4 23.60 8.45 -10.37
C LEU A 4 22.06 8.31 -10.28
N PHE A 5 21.52 7.80 -9.18
CA PHE A 5 20.09 7.92 -8.89
C PHE A 5 19.89 8.71 -7.60
N ILE A 6 19.17 9.81 -7.77
CA ILE A 6 18.90 10.86 -6.82
C ILE A 6 17.92 10.36 -5.76
N ALA A 7 18.32 10.43 -4.49
CA ALA A 7 17.40 10.35 -3.36
C ALA A 7 16.61 11.67 -3.24
N LYS A 8 15.28 11.59 -3.27
CA LYS A 8 14.40 12.71 -2.89
C LYS A 8 13.67 12.37 -1.60
N ASN A 9 13.99 13.17 -0.60
CA ASN A 9 13.33 13.32 0.70
C ASN A 9 11.82 13.50 0.59
N VAL A 10 11.09 12.88 1.53
CA VAL A 10 9.72 13.27 1.91
C VAL A 10 9.71 13.49 3.43
N PRO A 11 9.29 14.66 3.93
CA PRO A 11 9.30 14.94 5.36
C PRO A 11 8.08 14.37 6.08
N SER A 12 8.36 13.80 7.25
CA SER A 12 7.44 13.38 8.30
C SER A 12 6.71 14.58 8.90
N SER A 13 5.38 14.50 9.06
CA SER A 13 4.59 15.45 9.84
C SER A 13 3.90 14.72 11.00
N SER A 14 4.41 15.01 12.21
CA SER A 14 3.67 14.92 13.46
C SER A 14 3.75 16.29 14.12
N LEU A 15 2.71 16.73 14.82
CA LEU A 15 2.76 17.14 16.23
C LEU A 15 1.48 17.89 16.65
N PHE A 16 0.96 17.44 17.79
CA PHE A 16 0.34 18.19 18.91
C PHE A 16 -1.09 18.75 18.82
N SER A 17 -1.92 18.11 19.65
CA SER A 17 -3.10 18.65 20.33
C SER A 17 -2.67 19.47 21.57
N SER A 18 -3.36 20.59 21.85
CA SER A 18 -3.74 21.03 23.21
C SER A 18 -4.65 22.28 23.20
N SER A 19 -5.40 22.41 24.29
CA SER A 19 -6.69 23.10 24.45
C SER A 19 -6.63 24.47 25.16
N THR A 20 -7.72 25.27 24.99
CA THR A 20 -8.27 26.36 25.87
C THR A 20 -7.53 27.72 25.85
N ARG A 21 -8.12 28.94 25.88
CA ARG A 21 -9.33 29.50 26.55
C ARG A 21 -9.58 31.01 26.16
N ILE A 22 -10.87 31.43 26.04
CA ILE A 22 -11.55 32.74 26.31
C ILE A 22 -11.16 34.05 25.55
N THR A 23 -12.14 34.70 24.87
CA THR A 23 -12.74 36.00 25.29
C THR A 23 -13.89 36.52 24.38
N LYS A 24 -14.98 36.95 25.06
CA LYS A 24 -16.02 37.97 24.80
C LYS A 24 -16.36 38.48 23.37
N GLN A 25 -17.63 38.23 23.01
CA GLN A 25 -18.72 39.22 22.75
C GLN A 25 -18.47 40.37 21.76
N ILE A 26 -19.28 40.46 20.69
CA ILE A 26 -19.98 41.69 20.22
C ILE A 26 -21.06 41.28 19.20
N ARG A 27 -22.27 41.81 19.39
CA ARG A 27 -23.42 41.75 18.48
C ARG A 27 -23.27 42.85 17.42
N THR A 28 -23.38 42.52 16.14
CA THR A 28 -23.90 43.43 15.10
C THR A 28 -24.41 42.62 13.91
N ALA A 29 -25.62 42.95 13.45
CA ALA A 29 -26.30 42.30 12.34
C ALA A 29 -25.56 42.57 11.02
N PHE A 30 -24.90 41.55 10.46
CA PHE A 30 -24.43 41.59 9.09
C PHE A 30 -25.52 41.06 8.17
N LYS A 31 -26.07 41.94 7.34
CA LYS A 31 -26.98 41.60 6.24
C LYS A 31 -26.31 40.53 5.38
N ILE A 32 -26.85 39.31 5.36
CA ILE A 32 -26.46 38.30 4.39
C ILE A 32 -27.01 38.75 3.04
N LYS A 33 -26.15 39.30 2.20
CA LYS A 33 -26.43 39.49 0.78
C LYS A 33 -26.15 38.15 0.11
N CYS A 34 -27.22 37.42 -0.21
CA CYS A 34 -27.17 36.27 -1.10
C CYS A 34 -26.86 36.76 -2.52
N SER A 35 -25.57 36.94 -2.80
CA SER A 35 -25.09 36.94 -4.18
C SER A 35 -25.29 35.52 -4.70
N SER A 36 -26.04 35.37 -5.79
CA SER A 36 -26.11 34.14 -6.56
C SER A 36 -24.69 33.75 -6.98
N ALA A 37 -24.04 32.90 -6.19
CA ALA A 37 -22.80 32.27 -6.60
C ALA A 37 -23.18 31.34 -7.75
N SER A 38 -22.84 31.76 -8.96
CA SER A 38 -22.82 30.90 -10.12
C SER A 38 -21.96 29.71 -9.74
N PHE A 39 -22.57 28.57 -9.45
CA PHE A 39 -21.83 27.31 -9.41
C PHE A 39 -21.37 27.08 -10.85
N SER A 40 -20.17 27.55 -11.18
CA SER A 40 -19.45 27.00 -12.29
C SER A 40 -19.34 25.51 -11.99
N ASN A 41 -20.04 24.68 -12.76
CA ASN A 41 -19.76 23.25 -12.82
C ASN A 41 -18.35 23.09 -13.42
N THR A 42 -17.33 23.46 -12.65
CA THR A 42 -15.95 23.06 -12.89
C THR A 42 -15.88 21.60 -12.50
N LEU A 43 -16.40 20.75 -13.38
CA LEU A 43 -15.96 19.37 -13.42
C LEU A 43 -14.43 19.41 -13.59
N PRO A 44 -13.69 18.63 -12.80
CA PRO A 44 -12.23 18.65 -12.87
C PRO A 44 -11.79 18.34 -14.30
N SER A 45 -10.94 19.21 -14.87
CA SER A 45 -10.46 19.08 -16.26
C SER A 45 -9.59 17.84 -16.50
N ALA A 46 -9.15 17.18 -15.43
CA ALA A 46 -8.40 15.94 -15.48
C ALA A 46 -8.70 15.09 -14.25
N LEU A 47 -8.90 13.80 -14.45
CA LEU A 47 -9.03 12.79 -13.41
C LEU A 47 -7.79 11.91 -13.49
N LEU A 48 -6.92 12.01 -12.49
CA LEU A 48 -5.75 11.14 -12.35
C LEU A 48 -6.21 9.86 -11.68
N PHE A 49 -6.29 8.79 -12.46
CA PHE A 49 -6.43 7.45 -11.95
C PHE A 49 -5.04 6.91 -11.61
N ASP A 50 -4.84 6.57 -10.34
CA ASP A 50 -3.73 5.69 -9.98
C ASP A 50 -4.05 4.28 -10.50
N CYS A 51 -3.06 3.60 -11.08
CA CYS A 51 -3.24 2.23 -11.57
C CYS A 51 -3.44 1.25 -10.40
N ASP A 52 -2.90 1.57 -9.23
CA ASP A 52 -3.05 0.78 -8.00
C ASP A 52 -4.37 1.15 -7.30
N GLY A 53 -5.35 0.22 -7.31
CA GLY A 53 -6.57 0.34 -6.53
C GLY A 53 -7.75 1.09 -7.17
N VAL A 54 -7.64 1.59 -8.40
CA VAL A 54 -8.79 2.17 -9.14
C VAL A 54 -9.31 1.28 -10.28
N LEU A 55 -8.43 0.59 -11.01
CA LEU A 55 -8.83 -0.27 -12.14
C LEU A 55 -8.78 -1.77 -11.80
N VAL A 56 -7.84 -2.16 -10.94
CA VAL A 56 -7.60 -3.53 -10.49
C VAL A 56 -7.15 -3.42 -9.03
N ASP A 57 -7.64 -4.29 -8.16
CA ASP A 57 -7.07 -4.42 -6.80
C ASP A 57 -5.76 -5.21 -6.89
N THR A 58 -4.73 -4.60 -7.51
CA THR A 58 -3.41 -5.16 -7.77
C THR A 58 -2.73 -5.66 -6.50
N GLU A 59 -2.98 -4.99 -5.36
CA GLU A 59 -2.52 -5.45 -4.06
C GLU A 59 -3.21 -6.75 -3.59
N LYS A 60 -4.54 -6.79 -3.63
CA LYS A 60 -5.35 -7.91 -3.12
C LYS A 60 -5.32 -9.13 -4.04
N ASP A 61 -5.39 -8.92 -5.35
CA ASP A 61 -5.56 -9.98 -6.34
C ASP A 61 -4.28 -10.27 -7.13
N GLY A 62 -3.27 -9.39 -7.03
CA GLY A 62 -1.96 -9.59 -7.65
C GLY A 62 -0.86 -9.88 -6.64
N HIS A 63 -0.50 -8.89 -5.82
CA HIS A 63 0.62 -9.01 -4.89
C HIS A 63 0.37 -10.07 -3.82
N ARG A 64 -0.79 -10.08 -3.16
CA ARG A 64 -1.14 -11.12 -2.18
C ARG A 64 -1.13 -12.52 -2.79
N VAL A 65 -1.70 -12.69 -3.99
CA VAL A 65 -1.75 -13.99 -4.69
C VAL A 65 -0.35 -14.48 -5.01
N SER A 66 0.50 -13.64 -5.61
CA SER A 66 1.90 -14.00 -5.90
C SER A 66 2.74 -14.32 -4.66
N PHE A 67 2.47 -13.68 -3.51
CA PHE A 67 3.07 -14.08 -2.24
C PHE A 67 2.64 -15.49 -1.84
N ASN A 68 1.34 -15.76 -1.85
CA ASN A 68 0.80 -17.07 -1.49
C ASN A 68 1.30 -18.18 -2.41
N ASP A 69 1.35 -17.94 -3.73
CA ASP A 69 1.89 -18.88 -4.69
C ASP A 69 3.36 -19.18 -4.41
N THR A 70 4.14 -18.15 -4.10
CA THR A 70 5.56 -18.33 -3.69
C THR A 70 5.69 -19.17 -2.43
N PHE A 71 4.85 -18.92 -1.42
CA PHE A 71 4.88 -19.68 -0.17
C PHE A 71 4.45 -21.13 -0.37
N ASN A 72 3.50 -21.36 -1.28
CA ASN A 72 3.03 -22.68 -1.65
C ASN A 72 4.10 -23.46 -2.45
N GLU A 73 4.74 -22.84 -3.45
CA GLU A 73 5.88 -23.44 -4.20
C GLU A 73 7.05 -23.83 -3.30
N LYS A 74 7.28 -23.04 -2.24
CA LYS A 74 8.33 -23.32 -1.25
C LYS A 74 7.85 -24.23 -0.12
N GLU A 75 6.58 -24.62 -0.13
CA GLU A 75 5.89 -25.44 0.88
C GLU A 75 6.15 -24.91 2.29
N LEU A 76 5.96 -23.61 2.49
CA LEU A 76 6.15 -22.95 3.79
C LEU A 76 4.95 -23.10 4.72
N GLY A 77 3.83 -23.64 4.23
CA GLY A 77 2.59 -23.79 5.01
C GLY A 77 1.98 -22.45 5.44
N VAL A 78 2.31 -21.36 4.74
CA VAL A 78 1.85 -20.01 5.04
C VAL A 78 0.94 -19.52 3.94
N THR A 79 -0.17 -18.91 4.33
CA THR A 79 -1.09 -18.24 3.43
C THR A 79 -1.56 -16.95 4.07
N TRP A 80 -1.54 -15.88 3.30
CA TRP A 80 -2.10 -14.59 3.70
C TRP A 80 -3.50 -14.43 3.10
N ASP A 81 -4.50 -14.42 3.99
CA ASP A 81 -5.84 -13.98 3.64
C ASP A 81 -5.87 -12.46 3.42
N VAL A 82 -7.04 -11.94 3.05
CA VAL A 82 -7.20 -10.52 2.72
C VAL A 82 -7.02 -9.63 3.96
N ASP A 83 -7.53 -10.05 5.11
CA ASP A 83 -7.52 -9.26 6.34
C ASP A 83 -6.10 -9.17 6.93
N LEU A 84 -5.41 -10.31 7.02
CA LEU A 84 -4.01 -10.40 7.41
C LEU A 84 -3.12 -9.62 6.44
N TYR A 85 -3.35 -9.74 5.13
CA TYR A 85 -2.60 -8.95 4.15
C TYR A 85 -2.83 -7.45 4.35
N GLY A 86 -4.06 -7.02 4.64
CA GLY A 86 -4.39 -5.63 4.97
C GLY A 86 -3.63 -5.10 6.18
N GLU A 87 -3.49 -5.90 7.24
CA GLU A 87 -2.65 -5.54 8.39
C GLU A 87 -1.17 -5.48 8.02
N LEU A 88 -0.71 -6.42 7.21
CA LEU A 88 0.67 -6.50 6.73
C LEU A 88 1.02 -5.36 5.76
N LEU A 89 0.05 -4.76 5.05
CA LEU A 89 0.26 -3.57 4.21
C LEU A 89 0.69 -2.33 5.00
N LYS A 90 0.41 -2.27 6.30
CA LYS A 90 0.90 -1.22 7.20
C LYS A 90 2.41 -1.32 7.43
N ILE A 91 2.96 -2.51 7.22
CA ILE A 91 4.41 -2.76 7.19
C ILE A 91 4.86 -2.50 5.76
N GLY A 92 5.95 -1.75 5.59
CA GLY A 92 6.45 -1.23 4.31
C GLY A 92 6.76 -2.29 3.24
N GLY A 93 7.94 -2.26 2.64
CA GLY A 93 8.26 -3.09 1.48
C GLY A 93 7.99 -4.60 1.65
N GLY A 94 7.91 -5.32 0.53
CA GLY A 94 7.54 -6.74 0.52
C GLY A 94 8.48 -7.64 1.34
N LYS A 95 9.78 -7.30 1.40
CA LYS A 95 10.78 -8.04 2.18
C LYS A 95 10.62 -7.79 3.68
N GLU A 96 10.39 -6.54 4.04
CA GLU A 96 10.19 -6.08 5.40
C GLU A 96 8.93 -6.73 5.99
N ARG A 97 7.85 -6.79 5.20
CA ARG A 97 6.60 -7.45 5.54
C ARG A 97 6.76 -8.95 5.80
N MET A 98 7.44 -9.68 4.91
CA MET A 98 7.72 -11.11 5.13
C MET A 98 8.57 -11.32 6.39
N THR A 99 9.59 -10.50 6.58
CA THR A 99 10.48 -10.60 7.75
C THR A 99 9.72 -10.34 9.05
N ALA A 100 8.91 -9.29 9.10
CA ALA A 100 8.09 -8.97 10.25
C ALA A 100 7.04 -10.04 10.55
N TYR A 101 6.43 -10.61 9.51
CA TYR A 101 5.49 -11.72 9.63
C TYR A 101 6.15 -12.95 10.28
N PHE A 102 7.24 -13.45 9.71
CA PHE A 102 7.93 -14.64 10.24
C PHE A 102 8.55 -14.42 11.63
N ASN A 103 9.00 -13.20 11.93
CA ASN A 103 9.45 -12.87 13.29
C ASN A 103 8.31 -12.90 14.31
N LYS A 104 7.07 -12.60 13.90
CA LYS A 104 5.90 -12.58 14.78
C LYS A 104 5.24 -13.96 14.91
N THR A 105 5.08 -14.69 13.80
CA THR A 105 4.36 -15.98 13.77
C THR A 105 5.28 -17.18 13.97
N GLY A 106 6.59 -16.99 13.86
CA GLY A 106 7.56 -18.07 13.79
C GLY A 106 8.05 -18.29 12.35
N TRP A 107 9.33 -18.62 12.22
CA TRP A 107 9.96 -18.94 10.95
C TRP A 107 9.57 -20.37 10.52
N PRO A 108 9.32 -20.61 9.21
CA PRO A 108 8.98 -21.94 8.72
C PRO A 108 10.17 -22.89 8.87
N ASP A 109 9.92 -24.20 8.96
CA ASP A 109 10.97 -25.22 9.20
C ASP A 109 12.06 -25.23 8.10
N LYS A 110 11.68 -24.84 6.88
CA LYS A 110 12.58 -24.73 5.74
C LYS A 110 13.44 -23.46 5.76
N ALA A 111 13.19 -22.53 6.68
CA ALA A 111 13.99 -21.33 6.80
C ALA A 111 15.30 -21.62 7.54
N PRO A 112 16.39 -20.94 7.13
CA PRO A 112 17.67 -21.05 7.81
C PRO A 112 17.64 -20.47 9.24
N LYS A 113 18.63 -20.87 10.04
CA LYS A 113 18.75 -20.44 11.45
C LYS A 113 19.55 -19.13 11.60
N SER A 114 20.50 -18.85 10.71
CA SER A 114 21.31 -17.62 10.78
C SER A 114 20.55 -16.41 10.25
N GLU A 115 20.85 -15.23 10.77
CA GLU A 115 20.19 -13.98 10.35
C GLU A 115 20.55 -13.61 8.90
N GLU A 116 21.79 -13.81 8.50
CA GLU A 116 22.30 -13.53 7.15
C GLU A 116 21.63 -14.43 6.11
N GLU A 117 21.54 -15.73 6.42
CA GLU A 117 20.86 -16.71 5.59
C GLU A 117 19.36 -16.43 5.50
N ARG A 118 18.74 -15.96 6.60
CA ARG A 118 17.34 -15.52 6.60
C ARG A 118 17.12 -14.32 5.69
N LYS A 119 18.03 -13.34 5.70
CA LYS A 119 17.98 -12.19 4.76
C LYS A 119 18.07 -12.67 3.31
N ALA A 120 18.99 -13.59 3.00
CA ALA A 120 19.12 -14.18 1.67
C ALA A 120 17.87 -14.99 1.27
N PHE A 121 17.30 -15.74 2.20
CA PHE A 121 16.07 -16.50 2.01
C PHE A 121 14.89 -15.58 1.67
N ILE A 122 14.67 -14.52 2.44
CA ILE A 122 13.63 -13.50 2.17
C ILE A 122 13.85 -12.83 0.81
N ALA A 123 15.10 -12.51 0.46
CA ALA A 123 15.41 -11.96 -0.85
C ALA A 123 15.03 -12.94 -1.99
N SER A 124 15.27 -14.24 -1.80
CA SER A 124 14.90 -15.28 -2.77
C SER A 124 13.38 -15.41 -2.92
N LEU A 125 12.62 -15.36 -1.82
CA LEU A 125 11.15 -15.36 -1.84
C LEU A 125 10.62 -14.13 -2.57
N HIS A 126 11.16 -12.95 -2.25
CA HIS A 126 10.73 -11.72 -2.90
C HIS A 126 11.02 -11.73 -4.40
N LYS A 127 12.19 -12.25 -4.81
CA LYS A 127 12.54 -12.41 -6.23
C LYS A 127 11.53 -13.31 -6.93
N ARG A 128 11.25 -14.48 -6.36
CA ARG A 128 10.30 -15.44 -6.94
C ARG A 128 8.88 -14.86 -7.02
N LYS A 129 8.44 -14.16 -5.98
CA LYS A 129 7.16 -13.44 -5.97
C LYS A 129 7.08 -12.43 -7.10
N THR A 130 8.15 -11.68 -7.38
CA THR A 130 8.18 -10.72 -8.49
C THR A 130 8.04 -11.44 -9.83
N GLU A 131 8.74 -12.56 -10.05
CA GLU A 131 8.60 -13.37 -11.27
C GLU A 131 7.16 -13.87 -11.47
N LEU A 132 6.55 -14.43 -10.41
CA LEU A 132 5.18 -14.91 -10.45
C LEU A 132 4.18 -13.78 -10.66
N PHE A 133 4.39 -12.63 -10.03
CA PHE A 133 3.56 -11.45 -10.26
C PHE A 133 3.60 -11.00 -11.71
N MET A 134 4.79 -10.93 -12.32
CA MET A 134 4.93 -10.58 -13.74
C MET A 134 4.20 -11.59 -14.65
N ALA A 135 4.28 -12.89 -14.34
CA ALA A 135 3.55 -13.92 -15.06
C ALA A 135 2.02 -13.79 -14.89
N LEU A 136 1.52 -13.37 -13.72
CA LEU A 136 0.09 -13.10 -13.50
C LEU A 136 -0.41 -11.94 -14.36
N ILE A 137 0.40 -10.87 -14.49
CA ILE A 137 0.08 -9.74 -15.38
C ILE A 137 0.04 -10.18 -16.85
N GLU A 138 1.06 -10.92 -17.29
CA GLU A 138 1.18 -11.38 -18.68
C GLU A 138 0.01 -12.27 -19.10
N ASN A 139 -0.46 -13.14 -18.19
CA ASN A 139 -1.60 -14.02 -18.44
C ASN A 139 -2.98 -13.31 -18.34
N ARG A 140 -3.03 -11.99 -18.12
CA ARG A 140 -4.27 -11.20 -17.91
C ARG A 140 -5.20 -11.81 -16.85
N LEU A 141 -4.64 -12.48 -15.83
CA LEU A 141 -5.43 -13.15 -14.79
C LEU A 141 -5.94 -12.19 -13.71
N LEU A 142 -5.59 -10.91 -13.78
CA LEU A 142 -6.12 -9.91 -12.86
C LEU A 142 -7.49 -9.42 -13.33
N PRO A 143 -8.55 -9.67 -12.55
CA PRO A 143 -9.89 -9.21 -12.91
C PRO A 143 -9.94 -7.67 -12.87
N LEU A 144 -10.53 -7.07 -13.90
CA LEU A 144 -10.86 -5.64 -13.88
C LEU A 144 -11.94 -5.40 -12.81
N ARG A 145 -11.84 -4.26 -12.11
CA ARG A 145 -12.85 -3.84 -11.13
C ARG A 145 -14.20 -3.64 -11.85
N PRO A 146 -15.33 -4.15 -11.30
CA PRO A 146 -16.64 -3.90 -11.87
C PRO A 146 -16.92 -2.39 -11.97
N GLY A 147 -17.23 -1.89 -13.17
CA GLY A 147 -17.51 -0.47 -13.45
C GLY A 147 -16.48 0.26 -14.33
N VAL A 148 -15.49 -0.46 -14.88
CA VAL A 148 -14.48 0.06 -15.83
C VAL A 148 -14.82 -0.38 -17.28
N ALA A 149 -16.07 -0.21 -17.71
CA ALA A 149 -16.53 -0.55 -19.07
C ALA A 149 -17.29 0.61 -19.71
#